data_AF-A0A8T6DH81-F1
#
_entry.id   AF-A0A8T6DH81-F1
#
_cell.length_a   1.000
_cell.length_b   1.000
_cell.length_c   1.000
_cell.angle_alpha   90.00
_cell.angle_beta   90.00
_cell.angle_gamma   90.00
#
_symmetry.space_group_name_H-M   'P 1'
#
loop_
_entity.id
_entity.type
_entity.pdbx_description
1 polymer ?
#
loop_
_entity_poly.entity_id
_entity_poly.type
_entity_poly.pdbx_seq_one_letter_code
_entity_poly.pdbx_strand_id
1 'polypeptide(L)'
;MSYLPYNPFTKREYSGRFNLPMLLLSAYSHGWTDPRFVTVGKAKEIGADFRGQRTTPLWAPRPIKEKDEETGEERVRGVFFYVFRVFNARQFRNLEELEIPAVPRSRWGETTMMDRIEVIKEHVTVNFHTPPIFVEKAFIEAPYYLRDKHQIVLPPAAEYACPEGFAQSLLHEIIHATGASSELKRFKTQDDGALCALDTTDRAYEEIVTQFATAFLVTQYGFEHERRCSSDYIVSGFRVLGARRCV
;
A
#
# COMPACT_ATOMS: atom_id res chain seq x y z
N MET A 1 -10.20 13.85 1.09
CA MET A 1 -9.19 13.42 2.08
C MET A 1 -9.82 12.52 3.14
N SER A 2 -9.50 11.22 3.14
CA SER A 2 -9.90 10.26 4.17
C SER A 2 -8.70 9.92 5.06
N TYR A 3 -8.87 9.95 6.37
CA TYR A 3 -7.84 9.50 7.31
C TYR A 3 -7.63 7.99 7.16
N LEU A 4 -6.40 7.53 7.39
CA LEU A 4 -6.16 6.10 7.57
C LEU A 4 -6.90 5.64 8.83
N PRO A 5 -7.54 4.46 8.80
CA PRO A 5 -8.13 3.84 9.97
C PRO A 5 -7.13 3.79 11.12
N TYR A 6 -7.51 4.21 12.32
CA TYR A 6 -6.63 4.19 13.48
C TYR A 6 -7.35 3.77 14.76
N ASN A 7 -6.58 3.34 15.76
CA ASN A 7 -7.10 3.01 17.07
C ASN A 7 -7.07 4.28 17.96
N PRO A 8 -8.22 4.76 18.46
CA PRO A 8 -8.27 6.02 19.19
C PRO A 8 -7.58 5.99 20.56
N PHE A 9 -7.39 4.81 21.16
CA PHE A 9 -6.74 4.67 22.46
C PHE A 9 -5.23 4.68 22.36
N THR A 10 -4.68 3.99 21.35
CA THR A 10 -3.23 3.93 21.15
C THR A 10 -2.73 5.07 20.26
N LYS A 11 -3.64 5.79 19.59
CA LYS A 11 -3.34 6.79 18.54
C LYS A 11 -2.48 6.23 17.40
N ARG A 12 -2.46 4.90 17.24
CA ARG A 12 -1.72 4.23 16.17
C ARG A 12 -2.63 3.96 14.98
N GLU A 13 -2.14 4.29 13.80
CA GLU A 13 -2.76 3.90 12.54
C GLU A 13 -2.69 2.39 12.36
N TYR A 14 -3.78 1.80 11.86
CA TYR A 14 -3.76 0.43 11.42
C TYR A 14 -2.91 0.33 10.16
N SER A 15 -1.99 -0.63 10.16
CA SER A 15 -1.07 -0.88 9.05
C SER A 15 -1.12 -2.34 8.63
N GLY A 16 -0.45 -2.64 7.51
CA GLY A 16 -0.29 -3.99 7.01
C GLY A 16 -1.20 -4.32 5.83
N ARG A 17 -0.74 -5.33 5.08
CA ARG A 17 -1.22 -5.69 3.73
C ARG A 17 -2.66 -6.25 3.72
N PHE A 18 -3.17 -6.71 4.86
CA PHE A 18 -4.50 -7.32 4.99
C PHE A 18 -5.47 -6.50 5.84
N ASN A 19 -5.01 -5.94 6.96
CA ASN A 19 -5.87 -5.25 7.92
C ASN A 19 -6.33 -3.88 7.43
N LEU A 20 -5.41 -3.07 6.88
CA LEU A 20 -5.73 -1.73 6.39
C LEU A 20 -6.76 -1.75 5.24
N PRO A 21 -6.61 -2.57 4.18
CA PRO A 21 -7.59 -2.63 3.09
C PRO A 21 -8.97 -3.09 3.58
N MET A 22 -9.02 -4.04 4.51
CA MET A 22 -10.27 -4.53 5.09
C MET A 22 -11.01 -3.44 5.86
N LEU A 23 -10.29 -2.60 6.61
CA LEU A 23 -10.88 -1.45 7.31
C LEU A 23 -11.39 -0.39 6.34
N LEU A 24 -10.61 -0.06 5.30
CA LEU A 24 -11.01 0.89 4.28
C LEU A 24 -12.25 0.41 3.50
N LEU A 25 -12.27 -0.85 3.07
CA LEU A 25 -13.42 -1.46 2.39
C LEU A 25 -14.65 -1.50 3.30
N SER A 26 -14.45 -1.85 4.58
CA SER A 26 -15.53 -1.84 5.57
C SER A 26 -16.06 -0.42 5.78
N ALA A 27 -15.22 0.60 5.92
CA ALA A 27 -15.67 1.98 6.03
C ALA A 27 -16.46 2.43 4.79
N TYR A 28 -15.94 2.13 3.59
CA TYR A 28 -16.57 2.49 2.31
C TYR A 28 -17.93 1.82 2.13
N SER A 29 -18.00 0.49 2.26
CA SER A 29 -19.24 -0.29 2.11
C SER A 29 -20.36 0.13 3.07
N HIS A 30 -20.00 0.72 4.21
CA HIS A 30 -20.93 1.15 5.25
C HIS A 30 -21.17 2.66 5.29
N GLY A 31 -20.51 3.44 4.44
CA GLY A 31 -20.58 4.90 4.45
C GLY A 31 -20.06 5.53 5.75
N TRP A 32 -19.15 4.87 6.44
CA TRP A 32 -18.54 5.42 7.65
C TRP A 32 -17.43 6.40 7.27
N THR A 33 -17.60 7.65 7.70
CA THR A 33 -16.60 8.71 7.52
C THR A 33 -15.66 8.83 8.72
N ASP A 34 -15.99 8.18 9.84
CA ASP A 34 -15.16 8.18 11.04
C ASP A 34 -14.02 7.15 10.88
N PRO A 35 -12.75 7.55 10.95
CA PRO A 35 -11.62 6.64 10.77
C PRO A 35 -11.27 5.82 12.02
N ARG A 36 -11.96 6.03 13.15
CA ARG A 36 -11.65 5.33 14.39
C ARG A 36 -12.25 3.94 14.39
N PHE A 37 -11.41 2.94 14.64
CA PHE A 37 -11.84 1.56 14.86
C PHE A 37 -11.36 1.05 16.22
N VAL A 38 -12.25 0.40 16.97
CA VAL A 38 -12.00 -0.02 18.36
C VAL A 38 -12.68 -1.36 18.66
N THR A 39 -12.10 -2.12 19.59
CA THR A 39 -12.75 -3.30 20.18
C THR A 39 -13.79 -2.89 21.23
N VAL A 40 -14.86 -3.67 21.39
CA VAL A 40 -15.91 -3.39 22.39
C VAL A 40 -15.34 -3.36 23.82
N GLY A 41 -14.38 -4.24 24.14
CA GLY A 41 -13.76 -4.28 25.46
C GLY A 41 -13.12 -2.95 25.85
N LYS A 42 -12.32 -2.36 24.94
CA LYS A 42 -11.64 -1.10 25.20
C LYS A 42 -12.60 0.10 25.25
N ALA A 43 -13.64 0.08 24.41
CA ALA A 43 -14.68 1.11 24.43
C ALA A 43 -15.50 1.10 25.74
N LYS A 44 -15.78 -0.08 26.31
CA LYS A 44 -16.49 -0.20 27.58
C LYS A 44 -15.73 0.37 28.77
N GLU A 45 -14.39 0.32 28.75
CA GLU A 45 -13.55 0.89 29.83
C GLU A 45 -13.77 2.40 30.01
N ILE A 46 -14.22 3.11 28.97
CA ILE A 46 -14.51 4.55 29.00
C ILE A 46 -16.01 4.84 29.05
N GLY A 47 -16.84 3.84 29.37
CA GLY A 47 -18.30 4.02 29.46
C GLY A 47 -19.01 4.24 28.12
N ALA A 48 -18.37 3.90 27.00
CA ALA A 48 -19.02 3.98 25.69
C ALA A 48 -20.06 2.87 25.53
N ASP A 49 -21.29 3.25 25.17
CA ASP A 49 -22.39 2.31 24.94
C ASP A 49 -22.31 1.76 23.52
N PHE A 50 -22.27 0.44 23.38
CA PHE A 50 -22.13 -0.24 22.10
C PHE A 50 -23.51 -0.57 21.51
N ARG A 51 -23.82 0.00 20.33
CA ARG A 51 -25.06 -0.27 19.59
C ARG A 51 -24.82 -0.82 18.18
N GLY A 52 -23.58 -1.21 17.90
CA GLY A 52 -23.18 -1.70 16.59
C GLY A 52 -23.62 -3.13 16.29
N GLN A 53 -23.77 -3.43 14.99
CA GLN A 53 -23.96 -4.81 14.51
C GLN A 53 -22.84 -5.27 13.58
N ARG A 54 -22.19 -4.33 12.89
CA ARG A 54 -21.23 -4.62 11.81
C ARG A 54 -19.80 -4.62 12.34
N THR A 55 -19.03 -5.65 12.02
CA THR A 55 -17.67 -5.85 12.55
C THR A 55 -16.68 -5.91 11.40
N THR A 56 -15.45 -5.43 11.62
CA THR A 56 -14.32 -5.69 10.73
C THR A 56 -13.37 -6.67 11.42
N PRO A 57 -13.14 -7.88 10.87
CA PRO A 57 -12.14 -8.81 11.40
C PRO A 57 -10.73 -8.31 11.05
N LEU A 58 -9.82 -8.38 12.02
CA LEU A 58 -8.40 -8.09 11.84
C LEU A 58 -7.56 -9.27 12.30
N TRP A 59 -6.46 -9.52 11.61
CA TRP A 59 -5.51 -10.58 11.88
C TRP A 59 -4.28 -10.02 12.59
N ALA A 60 -3.92 -10.59 13.74
CA ALA A 60 -2.68 -10.31 14.44
C ALA A 60 -1.82 -11.57 14.51
N PRO A 61 -0.56 -11.54 14.04
CA PRO A 61 0.36 -12.64 14.25
C PRO A 61 0.70 -12.76 15.74
N ARG A 62 0.63 -13.98 16.27
CA ARG A 62 1.01 -14.33 17.64
C ARG A 62 2.00 -15.49 17.59
N PRO A 63 3.19 -15.35 18.19
CA PRO A 63 4.15 -16.45 18.23
C PRO A 63 3.60 -17.57 19.12
N ILE A 64 3.66 -18.81 18.62
CA ILE A 64 3.48 -20.01 19.43
C ILE A 64 4.83 -20.32 20.05
N LYS A 65 4.92 -20.14 21.36
CA LYS A 65 6.10 -20.48 22.14
C LYS A 65 5.96 -21.90 22.68
N GLU A 66 6.99 -22.70 22.52
CA GLU A 66 7.13 -24.00 23.15
C GLU A 66 8.36 -23.93 24.06
N LYS A 67 8.24 -24.46 25.26
CA LYS A 67 9.38 -24.61 26.17
C LYS A 67 9.99 -25.96 25.92
N ASP A 68 11.28 -25.96 25.63
CA ASP A 68 12.07 -27.18 25.55
C ASP A 68 12.19 -27.77 26.97
N GLU A 69 11.69 -28.98 27.18
CA GLU A 69 11.58 -29.60 28.51
C GLU A 69 12.96 -29.91 29.12
N GLU A 70 14.01 -30.07 28.30
CA GLU A 70 15.36 -30.39 28.77
C GLU A 70 16.25 -29.17 29.03
N THR A 71 16.05 -28.07 28.30
CA THR A 71 16.91 -26.87 28.39
C THR A 71 16.21 -25.66 28.99
N GLY A 72 14.88 -25.69 29.13
CA GLY A 72 14.08 -24.56 29.61
C GLY A 72 14.02 -23.37 28.65
N GLU A 73 14.62 -23.49 27.46
CA GLU A 73 14.63 -22.43 26.44
C GLU A 73 13.26 -22.31 25.75
N GLU A 74 12.75 -21.08 25.64
CA GLU A 74 11.55 -20.79 24.86
C GLU A 74 11.90 -20.69 23.37
N ARG A 75 11.38 -21.62 22.56
CA ARG A 75 11.52 -21.57 21.10
C ARG A 75 10.20 -21.21 20.43
N VAL A 76 10.27 -20.41 19.38
CA VAL A 76 9.09 -20.07 18.56
C VAL A 76 8.91 -21.17 17.52
N ARG A 77 7.94 -22.07 17.74
CA ARG A 77 7.63 -23.19 16.82
C ARG A 77 6.82 -22.76 15.60
N GLY A 78 6.08 -21.65 15.72
CA GLY A 78 5.26 -21.16 14.63
C GLY A 78 4.57 -19.86 14.97
N VAL A 79 3.79 -19.35 14.02
CA VAL A 79 2.96 -18.16 14.18
C VAL A 79 1.53 -18.56 13.92
N PHE A 80 0.64 -18.31 14.87
CA PHE A 80 -0.79 -18.38 14.62
C PHE A 80 -1.35 -16.97 14.41
N PHE A 81 -2.35 -16.85 13.55
CA PHE A 81 -3.05 -15.59 13.36
C PHE A 81 -4.27 -15.54 14.26
N TYR A 82 -4.20 -14.68 15.28
CA TYR A 82 -5.35 -14.38 16.12
C TYR A 82 -6.27 -13.39 15.38
N VAL A 83 -7.52 -13.79 15.19
CA VAL A 83 -8.55 -12.92 14.61
C VAL A 83 -9.27 -12.19 15.73
N PHE A 84 -9.20 -10.86 15.73
CA PHE A 84 -9.98 -10.02 16.63
C PHE A 84 -10.91 -9.11 15.83
N ARG A 85 -12.02 -8.71 16.45
CA ARG A 85 -13.05 -7.90 15.81
C ARG A 85 -12.96 -6.47 16.30
N VAL A 86 -12.93 -5.53 15.36
CA VAL A 86 -13.05 -4.10 15.63
C VAL A 86 -14.33 -3.56 15.03
N PHE A 87 -14.76 -2.42 15.57
CA PHE A 87 -15.99 -1.75 15.22
C PHE A 87 -15.68 -0.29 14.97
N ASN A 88 -16.39 0.32 14.02
CA ASN A 88 -16.23 1.72 13.73
C ASN A 88 -16.78 2.58 14.89
N ALA A 89 -16.15 3.71 15.17
CA ALA A 89 -16.56 4.64 16.23
C ALA A 89 -18.02 5.09 16.13
N ARG A 90 -18.59 5.22 14.91
CA ARG A 90 -20.01 5.55 14.72
C ARG A 90 -20.99 4.55 15.33
N GLN A 91 -20.51 3.37 15.70
CA GLN A 91 -21.32 2.32 16.29
C GLN A 91 -21.38 2.40 17.83
N PHE A 92 -20.72 3.38 18.42
CA PHE A 92 -20.70 3.63 19.86
C PHE A 92 -21.34 4.99 20.17
N ARG A 93 -22.01 5.08 21.32
CA ARG A 93 -22.38 6.37 21.94
C ARG A 93 -21.36 6.74 23.00
N ASN A 94 -21.21 8.04 23.26
CA ASN A 94 -20.25 8.58 24.24
C ASN A 94 -18.79 8.24 23.91
N LEU A 95 -18.48 7.96 22.63
CA LEU A 95 -17.10 7.84 22.12
C LEU A 95 -16.56 9.19 21.63
N GLU A 96 -17.39 10.24 21.69
CA GLU A 96 -17.16 11.58 21.12
C GLU A 96 -16.16 12.43 21.92
N GLU A 97 -15.85 12.06 23.17
CA GLU A 97 -14.79 12.70 23.97
C GLU A 97 -13.38 12.50 23.40
N LEU A 98 -13.22 11.56 22.48
CA LEU A 98 -11.95 11.34 21.79
C LEU A 98 -11.88 12.34 20.63
N GLU A 99 -10.96 13.30 20.73
CA GLU A 99 -10.66 14.25 19.65
C GLU A 99 -10.57 13.49 18.31
N ILE A 100 -11.43 13.85 17.36
CA ILE A 100 -11.13 13.57 15.97
C ILE A 100 -9.94 14.48 15.68
N PRO A 101 -8.73 13.96 15.46
CA PRO A 101 -7.59 14.80 15.16
C PRO A 101 -8.01 15.68 13.99
N ALA A 102 -7.78 16.99 14.06
CA ALA A 102 -7.95 17.84 12.89
C ALA A 102 -7.24 17.16 11.70
N VAL A 103 -7.82 17.26 10.50
CA VAL A 103 -7.35 16.57 9.27
C VAL A 103 -5.85 16.51 9.34
N PRO A 104 -5.22 15.30 9.39
CA PRO A 104 -3.81 15.25 9.63
C PRO A 104 -3.27 16.09 8.50
N ARG A 105 -2.57 17.18 8.83
CA ARG A 105 -1.75 17.84 7.84
C ARG A 105 -1.03 16.69 7.17
N SER A 106 -1.11 16.63 5.84
CA SER A 106 -0.33 15.69 5.04
C SER A 106 0.97 15.41 5.79
N ARG A 107 1.39 14.16 5.98
CA ARG A 107 2.66 13.89 6.69
C ARG A 107 3.84 14.70 6.12
N TRP A 108 3.65 15.21 4.91
CA TRP A 108 4.51 16.10 4.14
C TRP A 108 4.25 17.61 4.33
N GLY A 109 3.39 18.06 5.25
CA GLY A 109 3.08 19.47 5.45
C GLY A 109 2.85 20.25 4.14
N GLU A 110 3.64 21.32 3.96
CA GLU A 110 3.68 22.19 2.77
C GLU A 110 4.71 21.75 1.71
N THR A 111 5.33 20.57 1.88
CA THR A 111 6.33 20.03 0.95
C THR A 111 5.74 19.84 -0.45
N THR A 112 6.49 20.29 -1.46
CA THR A 112 6.04 20.23 -2.87
C THR A 112 5.97 18.78 -3.36
N MET A 113 5.24 18.55 -4.44
CA MET A 113 5.16 17.22 -5.05
C MET A 113 6.54 16.68 -5.44
N MET A 114 7.40 17.54 -5.99
CA MET A 114 8.74 17.18 -6.46
C MET A 114 9.65 16.77 -5.30
N ASP A 115 9.55 17.45 -4.16
CA ASP A 115 10.30 17.07 -2.96
C ASP A 115 9.87 15.68 -2.45
N ARG A 116 8.57 15.36 -2.51
CA ARG A 116 8.08 14.02 -2.14
C ARG A 116 8.59 12.93 -3.08
N ILE A 117 8.65 13.23 -4.37
CA ILE A 117 9.24 12.36 -5.40
C ILE A 117 10.72 12.12 -5.11
N GLU A 118 11.46 13.16 -4.73
CA GLU A 118 12.88 13.03 -4.40
C GLU A 118 13.10 12.14 -3.18
N VAL A 119 12.28 12.30 -2.13
CA VAL A 119 12.31 11.40 -0.97
C VAL A 119 11.98 9.95 -1.35
N ILE A 120 11.09 9.72 -2.31
CA ILE A 120 10.84 8.37 -2.84
C ILE A 120 12.10 7.81 -3.50
N LYS A 121 12.76 8.59 -4.36
CA LYS A 121 14.01 8.15 -5.02
C LYS A 121 15.11 7.86 -4.01
N GLU A 122 15.27 8.72 -3.00
CA GLU A 122 16.22 8.51 -1.90
C GLU A 122 15.91 7.22 -1.12
N HIS A 123 14.64 6.98 -0.78
CA HIS A 123 14.23 5.74 -0.13
C HIS A 123 14.56 4.51 -0.99
N VAL A 124 14.40 4.57 -2.30
CA VAL A 124 14.81 3.48 -3.20
C VAL A 124 16.32 3.28 -3.13
N THR A 125 17.11 4.35 -3.23
CA THR A 125 18.58 4.28 -3.16
C THR A 125 19.09 3.65 -1.86
N VAL A 126 18.44 3.92 -0.73
CA VAL A 126 18.86 3.42 0.59
C VAL A 126 18.39 1.98 0.85
N ASN A 127 17.19 1.59 0.38
CA ASN A 127 16.55 0.34 0.80
C ASN A 127 16.67 -0.80 -0.22
N PHE A 128 17.06 -0.53 -1.46
CA PHE A 128 17.37 -1.59 -2.44
C PHE A 128 18.76 -2.16 -2.18
N HIS A 129 18.93 -3.47 -2.33
CA HIS A 129 20.25 -4.09 -2.32
C HIS A 129 21.07 -3.62 -3.52
N THR A 130 20.42 -3.54 -4.68
CA THR A 130 20.95 -2.93 -5.89
C THR A 130 19.95 -1.88 -6.36
N PRO A 131 20.20 -0.57 -6.18
CA PRO A 131 19.26 0.45 -6.60
C PRO A 131 19.06 0.49 -8.12
N PRO A 132 17.82 0.66 -8.62
CA PRO A 132 17.56 0.84 -10.04
C PRO A 132 18.07 2.19 -10.53
N ILE A 133 18.45 2.22 -11.81
CA ILE A 133 18.87 3.44 -12.49
C ILE A 133 17.62 4.13 -13.04
N PHE A 134 17.37 5.37 -12.63
CA PHE A 134 16.31 6.20 -13.19
C PHE A 134 16.78 6.82 -14.51
N VAL A 135 16.01 6.61 -15.59
CA VAL A 135 16.30 7.11 -16.94
C VAL A 135 15.12 7.93 -17.42
N GLU A 136 15.37 9.19 -17.76
CA GLU A 136 14.38 10.04 -18.42
C GLU A 136 14.50 9.90 -19.94
N LYS A 137 13.38 9.60 -20.60
CA LYS A 137 13.33 9.42 -22.06
C LYS A 137 12.03 10.00 -22.62
N ALA A 138 12.16 11.08 -23.39
CA ALA A 138 11.05 11.76 -24.04
C ALA A 138 10.40 10.90 -25.14
N PHE A 139 9.12 11.15 -25.42
CA PHE A 139 8.36 10.55 -26.54
C PHE A 139 8.30 9.01 -26.51
N ILE A 140 8.27 8.41 -25.32
CA ILE A 140 8.00 6.98 -25.17
C ILE A 140 6.50 6.74 -25.06
N GLU A 141 6.03 5.61 -25.58
CA GLU A 141 4.59 5.26 -25.54
C GLU A 141 4.08 5.11 -24.10
N ALA A 142 4.92 4.57 -23.22
CA ALA A 142 4.62 4.43 -21.80
C ALA A 142 5.91 4.28 -20.98
N PRO A 143 5.84 4.56 -19.66
CA PRO A 143 6.91 4.22 -18.73
C PRO A 143 7.03 2.70 -18.54
N TYR A 144 8.24 2.23 -18.23
CA TYR A 144 8.49 0.81 -18.00
C TYR A 144 9.75 0.55 -17.16
N TYR A 145 9.73 -0.57 -16.44
CA TYR A 145 10.89 -1.15 -15.77
C TYR A 145 11.58 -2.19 -16.67
N LEU A 146 12.86 -1.95 -16.94
CA LEU A 146 13.72 -2.76 -17.78
C LEU A 146 14.62 -3.65 -16.90
N ARG A 147 14.32 -4.96 -16.91
CA ARG A 147 14.85 -5.94 -15.94
C ARG A 147 16.35 -6.23 -16.08
N ASP A 148 16.84 -6.39 -17.30
CA ASP A 148 18.25 -6.68 -17.63
C ASP A 148 19.20 -5.58 -17.16
N LYS A 149 18.79 -4.32 -17.34
CA LYS A 149 19.60 -3.15 -16.96
C LYS A 149 19.28 -2.61 -15.57
N HIS A 150 18.30 -3.20 -14.90
CA HIS A 150 17.73 -2.67 -13.67
C HIS A 150 17.40 -1.17 -13.79
N GLN A 151 16.69 -0.81 -14.86
CA GLN A 151 16.41 0.58 -15.24
C GLN A 151 14.92 0.89 -15.12
N ILE A 152 14.60 2.03 -14.50
CA ILE A 152 13.25 2.61 -14.52
C ILE A 152 13.25 3.72 -15.56
N VAL A 153 12.51 3.51 -16.66
CA VAL A 153 12.43 4.46 -17.77
C VAL A 153 11.12 5.21 -17.69
N LEU A 154 11.19 6.54 -17.58
CA LEU A 154 10.03 7.43 -17.46
C LEU A 154 10.12 8.56 -18.50
N PRO A 155 8.99 9.04 -19.04
CA PRO A 155 8.95 10.34 -19.72
C PRO A 155 9.35 11.46 -18.73
N PRO A 156 9.89 12.58 -19.23
CA PRO A 156 10.05 13.80 -18.44
C PRO A 156 8.74 14.18 -17.73
N ALA A 157 8.83 14.65 -16.47
CA ALA A 157 7.64 15.00 -15.68
C ALA A 157 6.73 16.04 -16.37
N ALA A 158 7.29 16.89 -17.24
CA ALA A 158 6.57 17.87 -18.04
C ALA A 158 5.66 17.27 -19.13
N GLU A 159 5.87 16.01 -19.52
CA GLU A 159 5.02 15.30 -20.50
C GLU A 159 3.76 14.71 -19.84
N TYR A 160 3.70 14.66 -18.51
CA TYR A 160 2.53 14.20 -17.78
C TYR A 160 1.48 15.32 -17.64
N ALA A 161 0.21 14.96 -17.76
CA ALA A 161 -0.90 15.89 -17.57
C ALA A 161 -0.97 16.50 -16.16
N CYS A 162 -0.36 15.82 -15.17
CA CYS A 162 -0.39 16.21 -13.77
C CYS A 162 0.81 15.56 -13.02
N PRO A 163 1.32 16.20 -11.96
CA PRO A 163 2.38 15.63 -11.12
C PRO A 163 1.99 14.31 -10.44
N GLU A 164 0.72 14.11 -10.09
CA GLU A 164 0.20 12.88 -9.50
C GLU A 164 0.32 11.70 -10.47
N GLY A 165 0.13 11.93 -11.77
CA GLY A 165 0.30 10.91 -12.81
C GLY A 165 1.76 10.46 -12.91
N PHE A 166 2.70 11.40 -12.87
CA PHE A 166 4.13 11.09 -12.84
C PHE A 166 4.49 10.28 -11.58
N ALA A 167 4.02 10.70 -10.40
CA ALA A 167 4.29 10.00 -9.15
C ALA A 167 3.72 8.58 -9.14
N GLN A 168 2.53 8.37 -9.73
CA GLN A 168 1.91 7.06 -9.89
C GLN A 168 2.74 6.14 -10.81
N SER A 169 3.15 6.63 -11.99
CA SER A 169 4.01 5.87 -12.90
C SER A 169 5.36 5.52 -12.26
N LEU A 170 6.00 6.49 -11.60
CA LEU A 170 7.25 6.26 -10.88
C LEU A 170 7.11 5.15 -9.84
N LEU A 171 6.08 5.22 -8.98
CA LEU A 171 5.84 4.21 -7.95
C LEU A 171 5.53 2.83 -8.56
N HIS A 172 4.78 2.79 -9.65
CA HIS A 172 4.46 1.56 -10.39
C HIS A 172 5.75 0.86 -10.85
N GLU A 173 6.63 1.59 -11.54
CA GLU A 173 7.89 1.02 -12.02
C GLU A 173 8.87 0.67 -10.89
N ILE A 174 8.88 1.44 -9.79
CA ILE A 174 9.65 1.08 -8.59
C ILE A 174 9.19 -0.26 -8.04
N ILE A 175 7.88 -0.51 -7.98
CA ILE A 175 7.36 -1.77 -7.46
C ILE A 175 7.73 -2.93 -8.38
N HIS A 176 7.71 -2.75 -9.70
CA HIS A 176 8.28 -3.73 -10.61
C HIS A 176 9.77 -3.97 -10.33
N ALA A 177 10.55 -2.92 -10.08
CA ALA A 177 11.95 -3.05 -9.72
C ALA A 177 12.17 -3.87 -8.44
N THR A 178 11.28 -3.79 -7.44
CA THR A 178 11.37 -4.66 -6.24
C THR A 178 11.21 -6.15 -6.56
N GLY A 179 10.65 -6.51 -7.72
CA GLY A 179 10.52 -7.88 -8.19
C GLY A 179 11.83 -8.50 -8.69
N ALA A 180 12.88 -7.68 -8.89
CA ALA A 180 14.17 -8.08 -9.43
C ALA A 180 14.85 -9.21 -8.63
N SER A 181 15.78 -9.89 -9.28
CA SER A 181 16.50 -11.02 -8.69
C SER A 181 17.41 -10.62 -7.53
N SER A 182 17.90 -9.38 -7.50
CA SER A 182 18.64 -8.82 -6.37
C SER A 182 17.76 -8.45 -5.17
N GLU A 183 16.43 -8.39 -5.37
CA GLU A 183 15.47 -7.91 -4.38
C GLU A 183 14.54 -9.05 -3.92
N LEU A 184 13.24 -8.98 -4.24
CA LEU A 184 12.23 -9.94 -3.76
C LEU A 184 12.09 -11.18 -4.64
N LYS A 185 12.82 -11.25 -5.78
CA LYS A 185 12.84 -12.43 -6.67
C LYS A 185 11.44 -12.92 -7.07
N ARG A 186 10.55 -12.00 -7.45
CA ARG A 186 9.14 -12.35 -7.78
C ARG A 186 8.97 -12.88 -9.20
N PHE A 187 9.83 -12.49 -10.13
CA PHE A 187 9.75 -12.94 -11.52
C PHE A 187 10.11 -14.43 -11.61
N LYS A 188 9.21 -15.24 -12.17
CA LYS A 188 9.40 -16.70 -12.28
C LYS A 188 10.43 -17.08 -13.33
N THR A 189 10.45 -16.39 -14.47
CA THR A 189 11.57 -16.48 -15.40
C THR A 189 12.54 -15.33 -15.12
N GLN A 190 13.82 -15.67 -15.05
CA GLN A 190 14.91 -14.69 -15.03
C GLN A 190 15.31 -14.28 -16.44
N ASP A 191 14.42 -14.44 -17.43
CA ASP A 191 14.72 -14.01 -18.78
C ASP A 191 15.01 -12.50 -18.77
N ASP A 192 16.19 -12.15 -19.31
CA ASP A 192 16.81 -10.82 -19.29
C ASP A 192 16.11 -9.83 -20.25
N GLY A 193 14.78 -9.85 -20.30
CA GLY A 193 13.96 -9.03 -21.20
C GLY A 193 12.95 -8.15 -20.46
N ALA A 194 12.28 -7.27 -21.18
CA ALA A 194 11.16 -6.48 -20.66
C ALA A 194 10.06 -7.39 -20.06
N LEU A 195 9.19 -6.83 -19.20
CA LEU A 195 8.11 -7.57 -18.53
C LEU A 195 7.20 -8.34 -19.50
N CYS A 196 7.10 -7.88 -20.75
CA CYS A 196 6.38 -8.52 -21.85
C CYS A 196 6.95 -9.86 -22.32
N ALA A 197 8.17 -10.22 -21.90
CA ALA A 197 8.76 -11.53 -22.18
C ALA A 197 8.27 -12.63 -21.23
N LEU A 198 7.54 -12.28 -20.16
CA LEU A 198 6.88 -13.25 -19.29
C LEU A 198 5.69 -13.92 -19.99
N ASP A 199 5.34 -15.14 -19.56
CA ASP A 199 4.04 -15.70 -19.90
C ASP A 199 2.92 -14.75 -19.47
N THR A 200 1.86 -14.73 -20.27
CA THR A 200 0.68 -13.87 -20.09
C THR A 200 0.09 -13.94 -18.67
N THR A 201 0.12 -15.11 -18.04
CA THR A 201 -0.41 -15.32 -16.68
C THR A 201 0.49 -14.69 -15.62
N ASP A 202 1.81 -14.90 -15.73
CA ASP A 202 2.79 -14.37 -14.78
C ASP A 202 2.89 -12.86 -14.88
N ARG A 203 2.82 -12.32 -16.09
CA ARG A 203 2.71 -10.88 -16.33
C ARG A 203 1.47 -10.29 -15.68
N ALA A 204 0.30 -10.90 -15.89
CA ALA A 204 -0.95 -10.41 -15.31
C ALA A 204 -0.93 -10.45 -13.77
N TYR A 205 -0.33 -11.49 -13.18
CA TYR A 205 -0.18 -11.59 -11.73
C TYR A 205 0.72 -10.47 -11.18
N GLU A 206 1.87 -10.23 -11.79
CA GLU A 206 2.78 -9.17 -11.36
C GLU A 206 2.13 -7.78 -11.50
N GLU A 207 1.43 -7.53 -12.59
CA GLU A 207 0.72 -6.25 -12.81
C GLU A 207 -0.35 -6.01 -11.75
N ILE A 208 -1.08 -7.04 -11.33
CA ILE A 208 -2.01 -6.96 -10.20
C ILE A 208 -1.26 -6.61 -8.91
N VAL A 209 -0.16 -7.32 -8.61
CA VAL A 209 0.68 -7.04 -7.42
C VAL A 209 1.16 -5.59 -7.44
N THR A 210 1.69 -5.14 -8.56
CA THR A 210 2.19 -3.77 -8.76
C THR A 210 1.08 -2.75 -8.61
N GLN A 211 -0.08 -2.98 -9.21
CA GLN A 211 -1.18 -2.03 -9.16
C GLN A 211 -1.71 -1.88 -7.74
N PHE A 212 -1.93 -2.98 -7.01
CA PHE A 212 -2.35 -2.93 -5.61
C PHE A 212 -1.31 -2.23 -4.73
N ALA A 213 -0.03 -2.59 -4.86
CA ALA A 213 1.04 -1.94 -4.09
C ALA A 213 1.16 -0.44 -4.40
N THR A 214 0.99 -0.05 -5.67
CA THR A 214 1.03 1.36 -6.09
C THR A 214 -0.10 2.13 -5.41
N ALA A 215 -1.32 1.58 -5.39
CA ALA A 215 -2.46 2.22 -4.72
C ALA A 215 -2.19 2.45 -3.22
N PHE A 216 -1.54 1.50 -2.54
CA PHE A 216 -1.12 1.68 -1.15
C PHE A 216 -0.05 2.77 -1.00
N LEU A 217 0.98 2.75 -1.83
CA LEU A 217 2.08 3.71 -1.74
C LEU A 217 1.63 5.12 -2.10
N VAL A 218 0.81 5.31 -3.13
CA VAL A 218 0.21 6.60 -3.49
C VAL A 218 -0.54 7.21 -2.31
N THR A 219 -1.38 6.41 -1.65
CA THR A 219 -2.10 6.82 -0.44
C THR A 219 -1.13 7.14 0.70
N GLN A 220 -0.14 6.28 0.94
CA GLN A 220 0.84 6.45 2.01
C GLN A 220 1.68 7.72 1.79
N TYR A 221 2.14 7.99 0.57
CA TYR A 221 2.86 9.20 0.18
C TYR A 221 1.95 10.44 0.04
N GLY A 222 0.66 10.33 0.32
CA GLY A 222 -0.26 11.46 0.33
C GLY A 222 -0.43 12.10 -1.04
N PHE A 223 -0.26 11.30 -2.11
CA PHE A 223 -0.62 11.69 -3.46
C PHE A 223 -2.13 11.49 -3.63
N GLU A 224 -2.83 12.53 -4.07
CA GLU A 224 -4.26 12.44 -4.30
C GLU A 224 -4.56 11.69 -5.60
N HIS A 225 -5.66 10.95 -5.62
CA HIS A 225 -6.14 10.34 -6.84
C HIS A 225 -6.96 11.38 -7.63
N GLU A 226 -6.27 12.11 -8.51
CA GLU A 226 -6.93 13.09 -9.37
C GLU A 226 -7.57 12.39 -10.58
N ARG A 227 -8.87 12.65 -10.82
CA ARG A 227 -9.65 11.97 -11.87
C ARG A 227 -9.13 12.29 -13.28
N ARG A 228 -8.46 13.43 -13.44
CA ARG A 228 -7.78 13.80 -14.68
C ARG A 228 -6.62 12.86 -15.02
N CYS A 229 -6.03 12.23 -14.00
CA CYS A 229 -4.87 11.36 -14.09
C CYS A 229 -5.25 9.86 -14.07
N SER A 230 -6.49 9.52 -13.68
CA SER A 230 -6.93 8.14 -13.46
C SER A 230 -7.11 7.31 -14.73
N SER A 231 -7.26 7.97 -15.89
CA SER A 231 -7.46 7.31 -17.20
C SER A 231 -6.28 6.43 -17.56
N ASP A 232 -5.04 6.89 -17.39
CA ASP A 232 -3.89 6.18 -17.95
C ASP A 232 -3.47 4.98 -17.08
N TYR A 233 -3.68 5.08 -15.76
CA TYR A 233 -3.29 4.07 -14.77
C TYR A 233 -4.27 2.90 -14.65
N ILE A 234 -5.58 3.16 -14.59
CA ILE A 234 -6.57 2.07 -14.51
C ILE A 234 -6.62 1.36 -15.87
N VAL A 235 -6.52 2.11 -16.97
CA VAL A 235 -6.57 1.53 -18.30
C VAL A 235 -5.30 0.74 -18.63
N SER A 236 -4.10 1.05 -18.13
CA SER A 236 -2.92 0.19 -18.35
C SER A 236 -3.09 -1.19 -17.68
N GLY A 237 -3.45 -1.23 -16.39
CA GLY A 237 -3.64 -2.49 -15.65
C GLY A 237 -4.82 -3.34 -16.16
N PHE A 238 -5.95 -2.72 -16.52
CA PHE A 238 -7.07 -3.46 -17.12
C PHE A 238 -6.82 -3.83 -18.59
N ARG A 239 -5.99 -3.08 -19.34
CA ARG A 239 -5.52 -3.51 -20.67
C ARG A 239 -4.63 -4.74 -20.56
N VAL A 240 -3.81 -4.91 -19.54
CA VAL A 240 -3.03 -6.16 -19.34
C VAL A 240 -3.94 -7.37 -19.20
N LEU A 241 -5.11 -7.23 -18.56
CA LEU A 241 -6.10 -8.31 -18.43
C LEU A 241 -6.79 -8.68 -19.76
N GLY A 242 -6.65 -7.86 -20.82
CA GLY A 242 -7.28 -8.09 -22.13
C GLY A 242 -6.37 -7.97 -23.36
N ALA A 243 -5.12 -7.53 -23.23
CA ALA A 243 -4.29 -7.13 -24.37
C ALA A 243 -2.92 -7.82 -24.41
N ARG A 244 -2.57 -8.32 -25.60
CA ARG A 244 -1.28 -8.87 -26.01
C ARG A 244 -0.20 -7.82 -26.30
N ARG A 245 -0.39 -6.56 -25.93
CA ARG A 245 0.57 -5.49 -26.28
C ARG A 245 1.37 -5.04 -25.08
N CYS A 246 2.66 -4.83 -25.33
CA CYS A 246 3.60 -4.19 -24.44
C CYS A 246 3.09 -2.77 -24.13
N VAL A 247 3.13 -2.42 -22.85
CA VAL A 247 3.21 -1.04 -22.37
C VAL A 247 4.71 -0.81 -22.16
#